data_AF-A0A2N9MLR3-F1
#
_entry.id   AF-A0A2N9MLR3-F1
#
_cell.length_a   1.000
_cell.length_b   1.000
_cell.length_c   1.000
_cell.angle_alpha   90.00
_cell.angle_beta   90.00
_cell.angle_gamma   90.00
#
_symmetry.space_group_name_H-M   'P 1'
#
loop_
_entity.id
_entity.type
_entity.pdbx_description
1 polymer ?
#
loop_
_entity_poly.entity_id
_entity_poly.type
_entity_poly.pdbx_seq_one_letter_code
_entity_poly.pdbx_strand_id
1 'polypeptide(L)'
;MEPAPPRTTEAIVAFLVPPACREHVVGDLHERYTTRGQYIAEAVCTIPLVVASRIRRTTDPQVLLMEAFALYISFLGVAWKLDGTSFLYEQWGYVRLAIPAAVALATLKLEDAYANPGKRSPLTPILQSTFSFSIVCLFEAALLAIDPRWAVPLRIMLYGGAIGIVLVSTLRMLFPPVDSRPRNAT
;
A
#
# COMPACT_ATOMS: atom_id res chain seq x y z
N MET A 1 4.95 -37.28 19.38
CA MET A 1 4.76 -36.61 18.07
C MET A 1 4.42 -35.18 18.41
N GLU A 2 5.37 -34.27 18.23
CA GLU A 2 5.08 -32.85 18.42
C GLU A 2 3.98 -32.44 17.43
N PRO A 3 2.95 -31.72 17.87
CA PRO A 3 1.89 -31.28 16.99
C PRO A 3 2.51 -30.30 16.00
N ALA A 4 2.63 -30.69 14.73
CA ALA A 4 3.14 -29.83 13.68
C ALA A 4 1.98 -29.06 13.03
N PRO A 5 2.13 -27.75 12.74
CA PRO A 5 1.13 -27.01 12.00
C PRO A 5 0.99 -27.57 10.57
N PRO A 6 -0.21 -27.52 9.98
CA PRO A 6 -0.42 -27.93 8.61
C PRO A 6 0.37 -27.03 7.64
N ARG A 7 1.22 -27.65 6.80
CA ARG A 7 2.14 -26.98 5.85
C ARG A 7 1.49 -25.91 4.96
N THR A 8 0.21 -26.08 4.61
CA THR A 8 -0.54 -25.11 3.81
C THR A 8 -0.86 -23.83 4.58
N THR A 9 -1.15 -23.95 5.88
CA THR A 9 -1.50 -22.80 6.73
C THR A 9 -0.24 -22.00 7.06
N GLU A 10 0.87 -22.70 7.30
CA GLU A 10 2.19 -22.08 7.47
C GLU A 10 2.67 -21.39 6.18
N ALA A 11 2.45 -21.97 5.00
CA ALA A 11 2.79 -21.35 3.73
C ALA A 11 2.01 -20.04 3.47
N ILE A 12 0.71 -20.01 3.81
CA ILE A 12 -0.12 -18.80 3.70
C ILE A 12 0.36 -17.73 4.68
N VAL A 13 0.63 -18.11 5.93
CA VAL A 13 1.16 -17.18 6.94
C VAL A 13 2.53 -16.66 6.55
N ALA A 14 3.45 -17.53 6.10
CA ALA A 14 4.75 -17.12 5.61
C ALA A 14 4.65 -16.17 4.41
N PHE A 15 3.71 -16.42 3.49
CA PHE A 15 3.46 -15.52 2.35
C PHE A 15 2.96 -14.14 2.80
N LEU A 16 2.06 -14.09 3.79
CA LEU A 16 1.49 -12.85 4.32
C LEU A 16 2.44 -12.11 5.27
N VAL A 17 3.44 -12.78 5.85
CA VAL A 17 4.44 -12.11 6.68
C VAL A 17 5.49 -11.42 5.80
N PRO A 18 5.80 -10.13 6.05
CA PRO A 18 6.87 -9.44 5.37
C PRO A 18 8.20 -10.22 5.46
N PRO A 19 8.97 -10.32 4.37
CA PRO A 19 10.06 -11.29 4.25
C PRO A 19 11.14 -11.15 5.34
N ALA A 20 11.49 -9.92 5.76
CA ALA A 20 12.48 -9.72 6.81
C ALA A 20 12.02 -10.08 8.25
N CYS A 21 10.74 -10.36 8.49
CA CYS A 21 10.22 -10.84 9.79
C CYS A 21 9.68 -12.27 9.71
N ARG A 22 9.74 -12.90 8.53
CA ARG A 22 9.14 -14.21 8.26
C ARG A 22 9.67 -15.28 9.20
N GLU A 23 10.99 -15.37 9.35
CA GLU A 23 11.62 -16.40 10.21
C GLU A 23 11.23 -16.24 11.68
N HIS A 24 11.19 -15.01 12.18
CA HIS A 24 10.87 -14.75 13.58
C HIS A 24 9.38 -14.97 13.88
N VAL A 25 8.48 -14.51 13.00
CA VAL A 25 7.02 -14.63 13.21
C VAL A 25 6.55 -16.06 12.98
N VAL A 26 7.06 -16.74 11.95
CA VAL A 26 6.73 -18.15 11.69
C VAL A 26 7.34 -19.06 12.76
N GLY A 27 8.56 -18.75 13.23
CA GLY A 27 9.19 -19.43 14.35
C GLY A 27 8.40 -19.32 15.66
N ASP A 28 8.03 -18.10 16.07
CA ASP A 28 7.24 -17.87 17.30
C ASP A 28 5.85 -18.53 17.23
N LEU A 29 5.20 -18.49 16.06
CA LEU A 29 3.93 -19.20 15.82
C LEU A 29 4.08 -20.73 15.82
N HIS A 30 5.23 -21.26 15.42
CA HIS A 30 5.54 -22.69 15.47
C HIS A 30 5.77 -23.16 16.90
N GLU A 31 6.51 -22.38 17.70
CA GLU A 31 6.77 -22.69 19.12
C GLU A 31 5.49 -22.64 19.98
N ARG A 32 4.53 -21.77 19.65
CA ARG A 32 3.25 -21.63 20.38
C ARG A 32 2.12 -22.52 19.88
N TYR A 33 2.40 -23.42 18.94
CA TYR A 33 1.35 -24.22 18.29
C TYR A 33 0.68 -25.19 19.27
N THR A 34 -0.57 -24.88 19.65
CA THR A 34 -1.41 -25.76 20.47
C THR A 34 -2.62 -26.26 19.68
N THR A 35 -3.30 -25.37 18.94
CA THR A 35 -4.45 -25.70 18.09
C THR A 35 -4.47 -24.84 16.82
N ARG A 36 -5.09 -25.34 15.74
CA ARG A 36 -5.18 -24.64 14.45
C ARG A 36 -5.92 -23.29 14.53
N GLY A 37 -6.96 -23.21 15.37
CA GLY A 37 -7.72 -21.97 15.57
C GLY A 37 -6.92 -20.89 16.28
N GLN A 38 -6.18 -21.27 17.33
CA GLN A 38 -5.30 -20.35 18.06
C GLN A 38 -4.14 -19.84 17.18
N TYR A 39 -3.56 -20.72 16.36
CA TYR A 39 -2.52 -20.35 15.38
C TYR A 39 -3.01 -19.30 14.38
N ILE A 40 -4.21 -19.49 13.81
CA ILE A 40 -4.78 -18.53 12.85
C ILE A 40 -5.14 -17.22 13.54
N ALA A 41 -5.75 -17.25 14.73
CA ALA A 41 -6.10 -16.04 15.47
C ALA A 41 -4.85 -15.21 15.83
N GLU A 42 -3.80 -15.87 16.34
CA GLU A 42 -2.54 -15.20 16.70
C GLU A 42 -1.82 -14.66 15.46
N ALA A 43 -1.83 -15.39 14.34
CA ALA A 43 -1.33 -14.89 13.06
C ALA A 43 -2.10 -13.66 12.56
N VAL A 44 -3.44 -13.69 12.59
CA VAL A 44 -4.29 -12.58 12.15
C VAL A 44 -4.11 -11.34 13.02
N CYS A 45 -3.82 -11.48 14.32
CA CYS A 45 -3.52 -10.34 15.19
C CYS A 45 -2.08 -9.83 15.04
N THR A 46 -1.12 -10.72 14.86
CA THR A 46 0.31 -10.39 14.85
C THR A 46 0.75 -9.79 13.53
N ILE A 47 0.29 -10.34 12.40
CA ILE A 47 0.73 -9.92 11.06
C ILE A 47 0.42 -8.44 10.80
N PRO A 48 -0.80 -7.92 11.02
CA PRO A 48 -1.10 -6.50 10.81
C PRO A 48 -0.27 -5.59 11.71
N LEU A 49 0.01 -6.00 12.95
CA LEU A 49 0.80 -5.23 13.90
C LEU A 49 2.27 -5.14 13.46
N VAL A 50 2.84 -6.26 12.98
CA VAL A 50 4.20 -6.30 12.41
C VAL A 50 4.28 -5.46 11.14
N VAL A 51 3.29 -5.55 10.25
CA VAL A 51 3.20 -4.73 9.03
C VAL A 51 3.11 -3.25 9.39
N ALA A 52 2.22 -2.85 10.29
CA ALA A 52 2.06 -1.47 10.72
C ALA A 52 3.32 -0.91 11.41
N SER A 53 3.95 -1.72 12.27
CA SER A 53 5.22 -1.38 12.92
C SER A 53 6.33 -1.18 11.88
N ARG A 54 6.40 -2.04 10.86
CA ARG A 54 7.36 -1.90 9.77
C ARG A 54 7.09 -0.65 8.94
N ILE A 55 5.85 -0.42 8.50
CA ILE A 55 5.47 0.80 7.77
C ILE A 55 5.91 2.03 8.55
N ARG A 56 5.64 2.08 9.86
CA ARG A 56 6.04 3.20 10.73
C ARG A 56 7.56 3.38 10.82
N ARG A 57 8.35 2.30 10.75
CA ARG A 57 9.82 2.35 10.84
C ARG A 57 10.49 2.68 9.51
N THR A 58 9.91 2.25 8.38
CA THR A 58 10.52 2.43 7.04
C THR A 58 9.99 3.67 6.32
N THR A 59 8.87 4.22 6.78
CA THR A 59 8.24 5.40 6.19
C THR A 59 8.71 6.66 6.90
N ASP A 60 9.38 7.54 6.14
CA ASP A 60 9.58 8.92 6.58
C ASP A 60 8.23 9.67 6.53
N PRO A 61 7.74 10.24 7.66
CA PRO A 61 6.48 10.95 7.69
C PRO A 61 6.44 12.15 6.72
N GLN A 62 7.59 12.78 6.43
CA GLN A 62 7.65 13.88 5.46
C GLN A 62 7.39 13.38 4.04
N VAL A 63 8.04 12.28 3.63
CA VAL A 63 7.85 11.68 2.30
C VAL A 63 6.44 11.11 2.16
N LEU A 64 5.89 10.50 3.22
CA LEU A 64 4.48 10.06 3.25
C LEU A 64 3.53 11.22 3.00
N LEU A 65 3.76 12.35 3.67
CA LEU A 65 2.92 13.54 3.52
C LEU A 65 3.02 14.11 2.09
N MET A 66 4.22 14.14 1.52
CA MET A 66 4.43 14.56 0.13
C MET A 66 3.74 13.64 -0.87
N GLU A 67 3.83 12.31 -0.71
CA GLU A 67 3.10 11.34 -1.54
C GLU A 67 1.58 11.54 -1.44
N ALA A 68 1.06 11.73 -0.23
CA ALA A 68 -0.37 11.98 -0.01
C ALA A 68 -0.84 13.27 -0.68
N PHE A 69 -0.10 14.37 -0.53
CA PHE A 69 -0.43 15.63 -1.21
C PHE A 69 -0.30 15.51 -2.72
N ALA A 70 0.75 14.87 -3.24
CA ALA A 70 0.95 14.68 -4.67
C ALA A 70 -0.21 13.91 -5.29
N LEU A 71 -0.62 12.79 -4.67
CA LEU A 71 -1.77 12.00 -5.12
C LEU A 71 -3.05 12.82 -5.06
N TYR A 72 -3.34 13.46 -3.94
CA TYR A 72 -4.57 14.24 -3.76
C TYR A 72 -4.67 15.41 -4.74
N ILE A 73 -3.59 16.19 -4.91
CA ILE A 73 -3.54 17.32 -5.85
C ILE A 73 -3.65 16.83 -7.30
N SER A 74 -3.12 15.66 -7.63
CA SER A 74 -3.27 15.06 -8.97
C SER A 74 -4.73 14.84 -9.31
N PHE A 75 -5.48 14.18 -8.41
CA PHE A 75 -6.91 13.93 -8.61
C PHE A 75 -7.72 15.23 -8.59
N LEU A 76 -7.40 16.15 -7.68
CA LEU A 76 -8.09 17.44 -7.56
C LEU A 76 -7.89 18.32 -8.81
N GLY A 77 -6.65 18.43 -9.30
CA GLY A 77 -6.34 19.23 -10.49
C GLY A 77 -7.03 18.71 -11.74
N VAL A 78 -7.11 17.39 -11.89
CA VAL A 78 -7.82 16.74 -12.98
C VAL A 78 -9.33 16.92 -12.87
N ALA A 79 -9.91 16.76 -11.67
CA ALA A 79 -11.33 16.99 -11.42
C ALA A 79 -11.72 18.43 -11.76
N TRP A 80 -10.87 19.40 -11.40
CA TRP A 80 -11.11 20.82 -11.71
C TRP A 80 -11.07 21.11 -13.21
N LYS A 81 -10.18 20.44 -13.96
CA LYS A 81 -9.99 20.62 -15.41
C LYS A 81 -11.05 19.95 -16.28
N LEU A 82 -11.54 18.77 -15.89
CA LEU A 82 -12.38 17.91 -16.75
C LEU A 82 -13.88 18.14 -16.56
N ASP A 83 -14.39 18.08 -15.33
CA ASP A 83 -15.85 18.13 -15.05
C ASP A 83 -16.31 19.52 -14.55
N GLY A 84 -15.38 20.46 -14.44
CA GLY A 84 -15.64 21.79 -13.88
C GLY A 84 -16.13 21.70 -12.44
N THR A 85 -16.46 22.83 -11.83
CA THR A 85 -16.85 22.93 -10.41
C THR A 85 -18.08 22.07 -10.02
N SER A 86 -18.80 21.48 -10.98
CA SER A 86 -20.00 20.65 -10.74
C SER A 86 -19.75 19.45 -9.81
N PHE A 87 -18.69 18.68 -10.05
CA PHE A 87 -18.34 17.51 -9.23
C PHE A 87 -17.77 17.88 -7.86
N LEU A 88 -17.06 19.03 -7.77
CA LEU A 88 -16.44 19.51 -6.53
C LEU A 88 -17.44 20.17 -5.57
N TYR A 89 -18.51 20.78 -6.10
CA TYR A 89 -19.57 21.39 -5.29
C TYR A 89 -20.57 20.37 -4.72
N GLU A 90 -20.50 19.11 -5.15
CA GLU A 90 -21.30 18.05 -4.55
C GLU A 90 -20.78 17.74 -3.13
N GLN A 91 -21.70 17.57 -2.18
CA GLN A 91 -21.41 17.51 -0.73
C GLN A 91 -20.33 16.48 -0.33
N TRP A 92 -20.09 15.47 -1.16
CA TRP A 92 -19.11 14.40 -0.94
C TRP A 92 -18.01 14.32 -2.01
N GLY A 93 -17.92 15.28 -2.93
CA GLY A 93 -16.99 15.25 -4.07
C GLY A 93 -15.52 15.18 -3.63
N TYR A 94 -15.11 16.01 -2.66
CA TYR A 94 -13.75 15.98 -2.12
C TYR A 94 -13.40 14.68 -1.39
N VAL A 95 -14.37 14.10 -0.68
CA VAL A 95 -14.17 12.84 0.04
C VAL A 95 -14.02 11.69 -0.94
N ARG A 96 -14.81 11.66 -2.01
CA ARG A 96 -14.71 10.65 -3.07
C ARG A 96 -13.35 10.68 -3.76
N LEU A 97 -12.74 11.85 -3.96
CA LEU A 97 -11.37 11.96 -4.51
C LEU A 97 -10.29 11.48 -3.55
N ALA A 98 -10.53 11.60 -2.23
CA ALA A 98 -9.60 11.12 -1.22
C ALA A 98 -9.54 9.59 -1.15
N ILE A 99 -10.62 8.89 -1.53
CA ILE A 99 -10.69 7.41 -1.49
C ILE A 99 -9.61 6.77 -2.37
N PRO A 100 -9.53 7.01 -3.69
CA PRO A 100 -8.51 6.39 -4.53
C PRO A 100 -7.11 6.84 -4.16
N ALA A 101 -6.93 8.09 -3.70
CA ALA A 101 -5.64 8.56 -3.20
C ALA A 101 -5.19 7.80 -1.94
N ALA A 102 -6.10 7.56 -1.00
CA ALA A 102 -5.82 6.79 0.22
C ALA A 102 -5.54 5.31 -0.09
N VAL A 103 -6.28 4.71 -1.01
CA VAL A 103 -6.03 3.33 -1.47
C VAL A 103 -4.67 3.22 -2.15
N ALA A 104 -4.32 4.15 -3.03
CA ALA A 104 -3.02 4.20 -3.68
C ALA A 104 -1.87 4.29 -2.65
N LEU A 105 -2.01 5.20 -1.68
CA LEU A 105 -1.05 5.39 -0.59
C LEU A 105 -0.90 4.13 0.27
N ALA A 106 -2.01 3.51 0.64
CA ALA A 106 -2.01 2.28 1.45
C ALA A 106 -1.32 1.13 0.72
N THR A 107 -1.64 0.93 -0.56
CA THR A 107 -1.00 -0.10 -1.40
C THR A 107 0.50 0.15 -1.53
N LEU A 108 0.91 1.40 -1.79
CA LEU A 108 2.32 1.77 -1.87
C LEU A 108 3.08 1.48 -0.57
N LYS A 109 2.49 1.80 0.59
CA LYS A 109 3.11 1.48 1.90
C LYS A 109 3.13 -0.01 2.19
N LEU A 110 2.12 -0.75 1.75
CA LEU A 110 2.10 -2.19 1.84
C LEU A 110 3.22 -2.79 0.97
N GLU A 111 3.36 -2.36 -0.27
CA GLU A 111 4.46 -2.77 -1.14
C GLU A 111 5.82 -2.46 -0.53
N ASP A 112 5.99 -1.28 0.07
CA ASP A 112 7.24 -0.90 0.73
C ASP A 112 7.54 -1.78 1.96
N ALA A 113 6.51 -2.22 2.70
CA ALA A 113 6.66 -3.13 3.83
C ALA A 113 7.07 -4.55 3.38
N TYR A 114 6.57 -4.99 2.23
CA TYR A 114 6.86 -6.32 1.66
C TYR A 114 8.10 -6.33 0.76
N ALA A 115 8.60 -5.16 0.33
CA ALA A 115 9.80 -5.05 -0.47
C ALA A 115 11.02 -5.58 0.29
N ASN A 116 11.79 -6.44 -0.38
CA ASN A 116 13.05 -6.96 0.15
C ASN A 116 14.16 -5.90 0.00
N PRO A 117 14.83 -5.47 1.10
CA PRO A 117 15.89 -4.46 1.03
C PRO A 117 17.11 -4.94 0.22
N GLY A 118 17.36 -6.24 0.15
CA GLY A 118 18.51 -6.82 -0.55
C GLY A 118 18.37 -7.03 -2.08
N LYS A 119 17.22 -6.72 -2.69
CA LYS A 119 16.96 -6.96 -4.13
C LYS A 119 16.37 -5.74 -4.87
N ARG A 120 16.62 -4.52 -4.40
CA ARG A 120 16.05 -3.31 -5.02
C ARG A 120 16.78 -2.95 -6.32
N SER A 121 16.06 -3.07 -7.44
CA SER A 121 16.46 -2.57 -8.76
C SER A 121 16.06 -1.10 -8.91
N PRO A 122 16.78 -0.26 -9.69
CA PRO A 122 16.41 1.14 -9.92
C PRO A 122 15.01 1.33 -10.57
N LEU A 123 14.44 0.27 -11.15
CA LEU A 123 13.09 0.30 -11.75
C LEU A 123 11.96 -0.08 -10.78
N THR A 124 12.27 -0.51 -9.54
CA THR A 124 11.23 -0.87 -8.57
C THR A 124 10.24 0.25 -8.27
N PRO A 125 10.60 1.55 -8.21
CA PRO A 125 9.63 2.61 -7.93
C PRO A 125 8.54 2.73 -9.01
N ILE A 126 8.90 2.48 -10.27
CA ILE A 126 7.98 2.52 -11.41
C ILE A 126 7.05 1.30 -11.37
N LEU A 127 7.63 0.12 -11.12
CA LEU A 127 6.86 -1.12 -11.02
C LEU A 127 5.86 -1.07 -9.85
N GLN A 128 6.31 -0.56 -8.70
CA GLN A 128 5.48 -0.33 -7.52
C GLN A 128 4.31 0.62 -7.81
N SER A 129 4.59 1.77 -8.44
CA SER A 129 3.55 2.73 -8.80
C SER A 129 2.53 2.16 -9.79
N THR A 130 2.97 1.29 -10.72
CA THR A 130 2.09 0.61 -11.69
C THR A 130 1.20 -0.44 -11.00
N PHE A 131 1.74 -1.19 -10.04
CA PHE A 131 0.97 -2.19 -9.27
C PHE A 131 -0.07 -1.51 -8.39
N SER A 132 0.31 -0.43 -7.70
CA SER A 132 -0.62 0.40 -6.93
C SER A 132 -1.77 0.94 -7.78
N PHE A 133 -1.48 1.50 -8.96
CA PHE A 133 -2.52 1.96 -9.88
C PHE A 133 -3.46 0.85 -10.35
N SER A 134 -2.94 -0.36 -10.60
CA SER A 134 -3.76 -1.51 -10.98
C SER A 134 -4.73 -1.91 -9.86
N ILE A 135 -4.28 -1.87 -8.60
CA ILE A 135 -5.13 -2.14 -7.43
C ILE A 135 -6.20 -1.06 -7.27
N VAL A 136 -5.84 0.22 -7.44
CA VAL A 136 -6.81 1.32 -7.38
C VAL A 136 -7.89 1.17 -8.46
N CYS A 137 -7.50 0.81 -9.69
CA CYS A 137 -8.45 0.53 -10.77
C CYS A 137 -9.40 -0.63 -10.42
N LEU A 138 -8.88 -1.71 -9.83
CA LEU A 138 -9.71 -2.84 -9.39
C LEU A 138 -10.66 -2.44 -8.26
N PHE A 139 -10.20 -1.63 -7.31
CA PHE A 139 -11.00 -1.16 -6.20
C PHE A 139 -12.15 -0.25 -6.66
N GLU A 140 -11.87 0.70 -7.56
CA GLU A 140 -12.89 1.56 -8.17
C GLU A 140 -13.86 0.76 -9.05
N ALA A 141 -13.40 -0.25 -9.78
CA ALA A 141 -14.27 -1.15 -10.54
C ALA A 141 -15.22 -1.94 -9.62
N ALA A 142 -14.74 -2.39 -8.46
CA ALA A 142 -15.58 -3.04 -7.45
C ALA A 142 -16.59 -2.06 -6.83
N LEU A 143 -16.18 -0.81 -6.53
CA LEU A 143 -17.09 0.22 -6.05
C LEU A 143 -18.18 0.56 -7.08
N LEU A 144 -17.83 0.65 -8.36
CA LEU A 144 -18.80 0.88 -9.44
C LEU A 144 -19.83 -0.25 -9.53
N ALA A 145 -19.43 -1.50 -9.27
CA ALA A 145 -20.31 -2.66 -9.27
C ALA A 145 -21.25 -2.71 -8.05
N ILE A 146 -20.84 -2.16 -6.90
CA ILE A 146 -21.65 -2.13 -5.68
C ILE A 146 -22.56 -0.90 -5.68
N ASP A 147 -21.98 0.30 -5.78
CA ASP A 147 -22.69 1.58 -5.71
C ASP A 147 -22.04 2.63 -6.64
N PRO A 148 -22.62 2.90 -7.82
CA PRO A 148 -22.10 3.88 -8.78
C PRO A 148 -21.97 5.31 -8.25
N ARG A 149 -22.63 5.60 -7.12
CA ARG A 149 -22.59 6.93 -6.48
C ARG A 149 -21.26 7.20 -5.79
N TRP A 150 -20.50 6.18 -5.39
CA TRP A 150 -19.23 6.36 -4.69
C TRP A 150 -18.02 6.33 -5.62
N ALA A 151 -18.18 5.74 -6.81
CA ALA A 151 -17.12 5.64 -7.80
C ALA A 151 -16.78 7.01 -8.40
N VAL A 152 -15.49 7.23 -8.63
CA VAL A 152 -15.01 8.44 -9.31
C VAL A 152 -15.20 8.26 -10.82
N PRO A 153 -15.54 9.33 -11.58
CA PRO A 153 -15.59 9.26 -13.04
C PRO A 153 -14.30 8.67 -13.62
N LEU A 154 -14.44 7.67 -14.50
CA LEU A 154 -13.32 6.90 -15.04
C LEU A 154 -12.23 7.79 -15.69
N ARG A 155 -12.63 8.93 -16.28
CA ARG A 155 -11.69 9.92 -16.83
C ARG A 155 -10.82 10.54 -15.74
N ILE A 156 -11.41 10.96 -14.63
CA ILE A 156 -10.66 11.54 -13.50
C ILE A 156 -9.72 10.48 -12.90
N MET A 157 -10.18 9.24 -12.79
CA MET A 157 -9.35 8.13 -12.31
C MET A 157 -8.12 7.88 -13.20
N LEU A 158 -8.31 7.78 -14.53
CA LEU A 158 -7.22 7.51 -15.46
C LEU A 158 -6.20 8.66 -15.51
N TYR A 159 -6.66 9.90 -15.68
CA TYR A 159 -5.75 11.04 -15.78
C TYR A 159 -5.13 11.42 -14.44
N GLY A 160 -5.91 11.39 -13.35
CA GLY A 160 -5.42 11.66 -12.00
C GLY A 160 -4.42 10.60 -11.54
N GLY A 161 -4.69 9.33 -11.84
CA GLY A 161 -3.76 8.24 -11.57
C GLY A 161 -2.50 8.29 -12.42
N ALA A 162 -2.59 8.60 -13.71
CA ALA A 162 -1.40 8.76 -14.56
C ALA A 162 -0.46 9.88 -14.05
N ILE A 163 -1.02 11.04 -13.68
CA ILE A 163 -0.25 12.15 -13.09
C ILE A 163 0.31 11.73 -11.71
N GLY A 164 -0.51 11.03 -10.90
CA GLY A 164 -0.12 10.51 -9.60
C GLY A 164 1.06 9.54 -9.68
N ILE A 165 1.06 8.61 -10.64
CA ILE A 165 2.18 7.68 -10.89
C ILE A 165 3.46 8.46 -11.18
N VAL A 166 3.40 9.47 -12.04
CA VAL A 166 4.57 10.27 -12.41
C VAL A 166 5.09 11.04 -11.20
N LEU A 167 4.22 11.70 -10.44
CA LEU A 167 4.61 12.46 -9.26
C LEU A 167 5.14 11.56 -8.12
N VAL A 168 4.49 10.43 -7.84
CA VAL A 168 4.97 9.50 -6.81
C VAL A 168 6.27 8.83 -7.23
N SER A 169 6.40 8.41 -8.49
CA SER A 169 7.65 7.83 -9.00
C SER A 169 8.80 8.83 -8.90
N THR A 170 8.59 10.08 -9.30
CA THR A 170 9.60 11.14 -9.21
C THR A 170 9.96 11.46 -7.75
N LEU A 171 8.98 11.55 -6.86
CA LEU A 171 9.23 11.73 -5.42
C LEU A 171 10.06 10.58 -4.83
N ARG A 172 9.76 9.33 -5.20
CA ARG A 172 10.50 8.15 -4.74
C ARG A 172 11.92 8.08 -5.31
N MET A 173 12.14 8.61 -6.51
CA MET A 173 13.49 8.73 -7.09
C MET A 173 14.30 9.84 -6.40
N LEU A 174 13.66 10.95 -6.01
CA LEU A 174 14.32 12.08 -5.35
C LEU A 174 14.58 11.83 -3.86
N PHE A 175 13.66 11.15 -3.19
CA PHE A 175 13.71 10.82 -1.76
C PHE A 175 13.67 9.30 -1.57
N PRO A 176 14.80 8.60 -1.79
CA PRO A 176 14.86 7.18 -1.54
C PRO A 176 14.59 6.87 -0.05
N PRO A 177 13.92 5.74 0.27
CA PRO A 177 13.61 5.36 1.65
C PRO A 177 14.86 5.32 2.55
N VAL A 178 14.70 5.59 3.84
CA VAL A 178 15.79 5.73 4.83
C VAL A 178 16.73 4.52 4.87
N ASP A 179 16.21 3.31 4.68
CA ASP A 179 17.00 2.06 4.63
C ASP A 179 17.97 1.98 3.45
N SER A 180 17.82 2.87 2.45
CA SER A 180 18.65 2.97 1.25
C SER A 180 19.73 4.04 1.35
N ARG A 181 19.80 4.81 2.44
CA ARG A 181 20.94 5.72 2.63
C ARG A 181 22.20 4.87 2.82
N PRO A 182 23.26 5.09 2.03
CA PRO A 182 24.54 4.47 2.33
C PRO A 182 24.91 4.87 3.76
N ARG A 183 25.28 3.88 4.59
CA ARG A 183 25.74 4.06 5.98
C ARG A 183 27.03 4.91 6.11
N ASN A 184 27.46 5.56 5.04
CA ASN A 184 28.67 6.35 4.95
C ASN A 184 28.30 7.81 4.66
N ALA A 185 27.92 8.52 5.70
CA ALA A 185 28.10 9.97 5.79
C ALA A 185 28.14 10.32 7.29
N THR A 186 29.34 10.15 7.84
CA THR A 186 29.82 10.92 8.99
C THR A 186 29.74 12.42 8.70
#